data_AF-W0Q4M7-F1
#
_entry.id   AF-W0Q4M7-F1
#
_cell.length_a   1.000
_cell.length_b   1.000
_cell.length_c   1.000
_cell.angle_alpha   90.00
_cell.angle_beta   90.00
_cell.angle_gamma   90.00
#
_symmetry.space_group_name_H-M   'P 1'
#
loop_
_entity.id
_entity.type
_entity.pdbx_description
1 polymer ?
#
loop_
_entity_poly.entity_id
_entity_poly.type
_entity_poly.pdbx_seq_one_letter_code
_entity_poly.pdbx_strand_id
1 'polypeptide(L)'
;MNKFTKISATALVALFLAACDKPAQKSPATEPAKTTEAAPAATPATETAKQAEMTVEAPSEAAKADYQKLAVWNAEQEKSMQAAQVELQQKLATQDPKQMQEGLVAFNKKVEDTVKSLDAVDLSDAQLKELKEKSKSALTLSSEVLNEQVKVLSNPADEALKQSAQKKSEALIEINTELQRISAEVEKRFSAK
;
A
#
# COMPACT_ATOMS: atom_id res chain seq x y z
N MET A 1 -33.36 -1.60 -4.79
CA MET A 1 -32.21 -2.13 -4.03
C MET A 1 -31.04 -2.24 -5.00
N ASN A 2 -29.97 -1.47 -4.78
CA ASN A 2 -28.61 -1.60 -5.36
C ASN A 2 -27.85 -0.30 -5.08
N LYS A 3 -27.14 -0.25 -3.94
CA LYS A 3 -26.31 0.90 -3.53
C LYS A 3 -24.83 0.55 -3.32
N PHE A 4 -24.39 -0.66 -3.68
CA PHE A 4 -23.02 -1.14 -3.40
C PHE A 4 -21.98 -0.87 -4.51
N THR A 5 -22.33 -0.18 -5.60
CA THR A 5 -21.44 0.04 -6.77
C THR A 5 -20.48 1.23 -6.63
N LYS A 6 -20.19 1.74 -5.43
CA LYS A 6 -19.40 2.98 -5.27
C LYS A 6 -18.25 2.93 -4.26
N ILE A 7 -17.86 1.75 -3.79
CA ILE A 7 -16.54 1.61 -3.15
C ILE A 7 -15.58 1.27 -4.29
N SER A 8 -15.06 2.31 -4.94
CA SER A 8 -14.06 2.19 -5.99
C SER A 8 -12.85 1.44 -5.42
N ALA A 9 -12.31 0.48 -6.15
CA ALA A 9 -11.24 -0.43 -5.72
C ALA A 9 -9.99 0.29 -5.16
N THR A 10 -9.87 1.57 -5.48
CA THR A 10 -8.85 2.51 -5.03
C THR A 10 -8.83 2.75 -3.51
N ALA A 11 -9.98 2.69 -2.82
CA ALA A 11 -10.05 2.99 -1.38
C ALA A 11 -9.38 1.92 -0.52
N LEU A 12 -9.43 0.66 -0.97
CA LEU A 12 -8.84 -0.48 -0.25
C LEU A 12 -7.31 -0.49 -0.29
N VAL A 13 -6.76 0.10 -1.33
CA VAL A 13 -5.34 0.13 -1.61
C VAL A 13 -4.69 1.39 -0.98
N ALA A 14 -5.48 2.42 -0.71
CA ALA A 14 -5.00 3.70 -0.16
C ALA A 14 -4.24 3.54 1.16
N LEU A 15 -4.67 2.69 2.09
CA LEU A 15 -3.94 2.49 3.34
C LEU A 15 -2.59 1.77 3.16
N PHE A 16 -2.50 0.87 2.18
CA PHE A 16 -1.24 0.19 1.84
C PHE A 16 -0.30 1.06 1.02
N LEU A 17 -0.83 1.98 0.22
CA LEU A 17 -0.03 2.86 -0.64
C LEU A 17 0.20 4.26 -0.05
N ALA A 18 -0.52 4.68 0.98
CA ALA A 18 -0.30 5.97 1.66
C ALA A 18 1.08 6.05 2.33
N ALA A 19 1.72 4.90 2.58
CA ALA A 19 3.12 4.83 3.00
C ALA A 19 4.13 4.94 1.84
N CYS A 20 3.67 4.91 0.58
CA CYS A 20 4.47 5.05 -0.63
C CYS A 20 4.16 6.32 -1.44
N ASP A 21 3.19 7.15 -1.05
CA ASP A 21 2.88 8.39 -1.75
C ASP A 21 3.89 9.50 -1.40
N LYS A 22 5.00 9.50 -2.13
CA LYS A 22 5.86 10.67 -2.32
C LYS A 22 5.36 11.37 -3.60
N PRO A 23 5.13 12.70 -3.61
CA PRO A 23 4.29 13.33 -4.61
C PRO A 23 5.03 13.51 -5.94
N ALA A 24 4.44 13.01 -7.02
CA ALA A 24 4.66 13.53 -8.36
C ALA A 24 3.32 14.01 -8.93
N GLN A 25 2.81 15.11 -8.38
CA GLN A 25 1.69 15.83 -8.99
C GLN A 25 2.05 17.30 -9.18
N LYS A 26 2.19 17.70 -10.45
CA LYS A 26 1.79 19.02 -10.95
C LYS A 26 1.19 18.82 -12.34
N SER A 27 -0.13 18.86 -12.42
CA SER A 27 -0.87 19.23 -13.63
C SER A 27 -1.08 20.78 -13.61
N PRO A 28 -1.50 21.45 -14.69
CA PRO A 28 -2.86 21.29 -15.23
C PRO A 28 -2.99 21.31 -16.77
N ALA A 29 -4.16 20.81 -17.19
CA ALA A 29 -4.71 20.76 -18.54
C ALA A 29 -4.80 22.13 -19.25
N THR A 30 -4.87 22.12 -20.59
CA THR A 30 -5.83 22.88 -21.46
C THR A 30 -5.59 22.50 -22.94
N GLU A 31 -6.56 21.86 -23.60
CA GLU A 31 -6.81 21.98 -25.06
C GLU A 31 -7.80 23.16 -25.26
N PRO A 32 -7.91 23.84 -26.43
CA PRO A 32 -8.05 23.20 -27.76
C PRO A 32 -7.51 23.96 -29.02
N ALA A 33 -7.45 23.20 -30.14
CA ALA A 33 -7.53 23.59 -31.58
C ALA A 33 -6.43 24.53 -32.17
N LYS A 34 -5.86 24.34 -33.38
CA LYS A 34 -6.46 24.00 -34.69
C LYS A 34 -5.35 23.83 -35.77
N THR A 35 -5.65 23.05 -36.83
CA THR A 35 -5.14 23.11 -38.24
C THR A 35 -3.81 22.41 -38.56
N THR A 36 -3.81 21.18 -39.11
CA THR A 36 -3.84 20.74 -40.54
C THR A 36 -2.44 20.54 -41.14
N GLU A 37 -2.09 19.32 -41.58
CA GLU A 37 -1.92 18.95 -43.01
C GLU A 37 -1.29 17.54 -43.23
N ALA A 38 -1.97 16.77 -44.09
CA ALA A 38 -1.54 15.67 -44.98
C ALA A 38 -0.74 14.43 -44.49
N ALA A 39 -1.36 13.27 -44.72
CA ALA A 39 -0.77 11.93 -44.92
C ALA A 39 -0.23 11.78 -46.38
N PRO A 40 0.22 10.60 -46.89
CA PRO A 40 0.51 9.30 -46.26
C PRO A 40 1.84 8.64 -46.74
N ALA A 41 2.33 7.61 -46.05
CA ALA A 41 3.18 6.58 -46.70
C ALA A 41 3.07 5.23 -45.97
N ALA A 42 2.96 4.18 -46.77
CA ALA A 42 2.55 2.82 -46.45
C ALA A 42 3.53 1.99 -45.61
N THR A 43 3.01 1.07 -44.79
CA THR A 43 3.15 -0.39 -44.97
C THR A 43 2.35 -1.15 -43.90
N PRO A 44 1.66 -2.26 -44.24
CA PRO A 44 0.94 -3.08 -43.28
C PRO A 44 1.89 -4.13 -42.69
N ALA A 45 2.35 -3.93 -41.46
CA ALA A 45 2.90 -5.01 -40.66
C ALA A 45 1.80 -5.53 -39.75
N THR A 46 1.09 -6.55 -40.26
CA THR A 46 0.29 -7.46 -39.45
C THR A 46 1.26 -8.24 -38.56
N GLU A 47 1.64 -7.65 -37.43
CA GLU A 47 2.29 -8.40 -36.36
C GLU A 47 1.22 -8.85 -35.39
N THR A 48 0.84 -10.11 -35.55
CA THR A 48 0.10 -10.89 -34.57
C THR A 48 0.96 -11.01 -33.31
N ALA A 49 1.00 -9.94 -32.52
CA ALA A 49 1.31 -10.02 -31.11
C ALA A 49 0.17 -10.81 -30.48
N LYS A 50 0.38 -12.12 -30.41
CA LYS A 50 -0.30 -13.02 -29.48
C LYS A 50 -0.05 -12.45 -28.10
N GLN A 51 -0.88 -11.48 -27.71
CA GLN A 51 -1.12 -11.16 -26.32
C GLN A 51 -1.49 -12.50 -25.71
N ALA A 52 -0.58 -13.03 -24.89
CA ALA A 52 -1.01 -13.90 -23.82
C ALA A 52 -1.96 -13.02 -23.00
N GLU A 53 -3.24 -13.02 -23.37
CA GLU A 53 -4.32 -12.83 -22.42
C GLU A 53 -4.02 -13.86 -21.32
N MET A 54 -3.27 -13.45 -20.31
CA MET A 54 -3.56 -13.92 -18.97
C MET A 54 -5.00 -13.47 -18.74
N THR A 55 -5.94 -14.35 -19.10
CA THR A 55 -7.34 -14.22 -18.76
C THR A 55 -7.36 -14.03 -17.25
N VAL A 56 -7.55 -12.79 -16.82
CA VAL A 56 -7.71 -12.48 -15.41
C VAL A 56 -9.05 -13.11 -15.04
N GLU A 57 -9.01 -14.20 -14.30
CA GLU A 57 -10.21 -14.91 -13.90
C GLU A 57 -11.11 -13.96 -13.12
N ALA A 58 -12.32 -13.75 -13.65
CA ALA A 58 -13.29 -12.85 -13.04
C ALA A 58 -13.55 -13.28 -11.58
N PRO A 59 -13.66 -12.33 -10.64
CA PRO A 59 -13.82 -12.65 -9.23
C PRO A 59 -15.16 -13.33 -8.98
N SER A 60 -15.12 -14.45 -8.26
CA SER A 60 -16.31 -15.14 -7.77
C SER A 60 -17.10 -14.27 -6.77
N GLU A 61 -18.35 -14.62 -6.48
CA GLU A 61 -19.14 -13.91 -5.46
C GLU A 61 -18.49 -13.97 -4.07
N ALA A 62 -17.88 -15.12 -3.72
CA ALA A 62 -17.12 -15.25 -2.49
C ALA A 62 -15.91 -14.29 -2.45
N ALA A 63 -15.17 -14.18 -3.55
CA ALA A 63 -14.04 -13.26 -3.66
C ALA A 63 -14.49 -11.79 -3.54
N LYS A 64 -15.65 -11.42 -4.12
CA LYS A 64 -16.26 -10.09 -3.97
C LYS A 64 -16.66 -9.80 -2.52
N ALA A 65 -17.21 -10.78 -1.82
CA ALA A 65 -17.55 -10.63 -0.40
C ALA A 65 -16.31 -10.44 0.47
N ASP A 66 -15.26 -11.24 0.23
CA ASP A 66 -13.97 -11.10 0.92
C ASP A 66 -13.31 -9.74 0.67
N TYR A 67 -13.35 -9.27 -0.59
CA TYR A 67 -12.88 -7.94 -0.94
C TYR A 67 -13.64 -6.86 -0.17
N GLN A 68 -14.97 -6.97 -0.09
CA GLN A 68 -15.78 -6.03 0.68
C GLN A 68 -15.46 -6.05 2.18
N LYS A 69 -15.17 -7.21 2.78
CA LYS A 69 -14.74 -7.30 4.19
C LYS A 69 -13.44 -6.52 4.42
N LEU A 70 -12.45 -6.71 3.56
CA LEU A 70 -11.20 -5.95 3.64
C LEU A 70 -11.46 -4.45 3.48
N ALA A 71 -12.38 -4.04 2.61
CA ALA A 71 -12.70 -2.63 2.39
C ALA A 71 -13.27 -1.95 3.63
N VAL A 72 -14.21 -2.62 4.28
CA VAL A 72 -14.81 -2.15 5.53
C VAL A 72 -13.74 -2.09 6.63
N TRP A 73 -12.99 -3.18 6.81
CA TRP A 73 -11.90 -3.22 7.78
C TRP A 73 -10.90 -2.08 7.58
N ASN A 74 -10.50 -1.83 6.33
CA ASN A 74 -9.52 -0.80 6.03
C ASN A 74 -10.05 0.61 6.37
N ALA A 75 -11.29 0.91 5.95
CA ALA A 75 -11.93 2.19 6.27
C ALA A 75 -12.04 2.45 7.79
N GLU A 76 -12.22 1.39 8.59
CA GLU A 76 -12.22 1.48 10.06
C GLU A 76 -10.82 1.79 10.63
N GLN A 77 -9.76 1.26 10.03
CA GLN A 77 -8.39 1.46 10.51
C GLN A 77 -7.78 2.78 10.06
N GLU A 78 -8.19 3.35 8.93
CA GLU A 78 -7.54 4.50 8.29
C GLU A 78 -7.36 5.69 9.21
N LYS A 79 -8.45 6.15 9.83
CA LYS A 79 -8.39 7.29 10.75
C LYS A 79 -7.51 7.01 11.97
N SER A 80 -7.53 5.78 12.48
CA SER A 80 -6.80 5.42 13.68
C SER A 80 -5.29 5.26 13.42
N MET A 81 -4.92 4.67 12.29
CA MET A 81 -3.52 4.56 11.86
C MET A 81 -2.94 5.93 11.50
N GLN A 82 -3.72 6.81 10.85
CA GLN A 82 -3.31 8.18 10.57
C GLN A 82 -3.05 8.96 11.87
N ALA A 83 -3.96 8.87 12.84
CA ALA A 83 -3.78 9.52 14.14
C ALA A 83 -2.52 9.04 14.87
N ALA A 84 -2.28 7.73 14.89
CA ALA A 84 -1.08 7.15 15.51
C ALA A 84 0.21 7.59 14.81
N GLN A 85 0.19 7.70 13.47
CA GLN A 85 1.34 8.20 12.71
C GLN A 85 1.62 9.69 13.01
N VAL A 86 0.58 10.52 13.08
CA VAL A 86 0.72 11.94 13.45
C VAL A 86 1.28 12.09 14.87
N GLU A 87 0.75 11.33 15.82
CA GLU A 87 1.23 11.33 17.20
C GLU A 87 2.70 10.90 17.28
N LEU A 88 3.07 9.83 16.58
CA LEU A 88 4.47 9.39 16.50
C LEU A 88 5.36 10.51 15.94
N GLN A 89 4.98 11.15 14.83
CA GLN A 89 5.77 12.24 14.24
C GLN A 89 5.94 13.42 15.20
N GLN A 90 4.89 13.79 15.93
CA GLN A 90 4.95 14.84 16.95
C GLN A 90 5.95 14.49 18.05
N LYS A 91 5.92 13.24 18.55
CA LYS A 91 6.84 12.75 19.58
C LYS A 91 8.28 12.70 19.08
N LEU A 92 8.50 12.24 17.85
CA LEU A 92 9.81 12.22 17.20
C LEU A 92 10.40 13.62 17.00
N ALA A 93 9.57 14.60 16.63
CA ALA A 93 10.00 15.98 16.42
C ALA A 93 10.50 16.68 17.70
N THR A 94 10.16 16.16 18.89
CA THR A 94 10.66 16.72 20.16
C THR A 94 12.16 16.48 20.37
N GLN A 95 12.72 15.46 19.71
CA GLN A 95 14.09 14.96 19.94
C GLN A 95 14.39 14.56 21.39
N ASP A 96 13.37 14.50 22.26
CA ASP A 96 13.52 14.03 23.63
C ASP A 96 13.50 12.49 23.65
N PRO A 97 14.55 11.82 24.15
CA PRO A 97 14.65 10.36 24.09
C PRO A 97 13.46 9.62 24.73
N LYS A 98 12.89 10.18 25.81
CA LYS A 98 11.75 9.57 26.50
C LYS A 98 10.47 9.74 25.69
N GLN A 99 10.20 10.93 25.16
CA GLN A 99 9.06 11.18 24.28
C GLN A 99 9.12 10.33 23.01
N MET A 100 10.29 10.20 22.38
CA MET A 100 10.48 9.35 21.20
C MET A 100 10.18 7.88 21.49
N GLN A 101 10.70 7.35 22.60
CA GLN A 101 10.45 5.98 23.02
C GLN A 101 8.97 5.74 23.36
N GLU A 102 8.32 6.66 24.08
CA GLU A 102 6.90 6.60 24.40
C GLU A 102 6.03 6.58 23.12
N GLY A 103 6.31 7.49 22.18
CA GLY A 103 5.60 7.55 20.90
C GLY A 103 5.77 6.28 20.09
N LEU A 104 6.98 5.72 20.06
CA LEU A 104 7.27 4.47 19.36
C LEU A 104 6.54 3.27 20.00
N VAL A 105 6.51 3.17 21.33
CA VAL A 105 5.77 2.09 22.03
C VAL A 105 4.28 2.18 21.74
N ALA A 106 3.70 3.39 21.79
CA ALA A 106 2.29 3.60 21.46
C ALA A 106 1.97 3.23 20.00
N PHE A 107 2.83 3.65 19.06
CA PHE A 107 2.69 3.32 17.66
C PHE A 107 2.80 1.81 17.41
N ASN A 108 3.81 1.14 17.99
CA ASN A 108 4.01 -0.30 17.85
C ASN A 108 2.82 -1.09 18.40
N LYS A 109 2.27 -0.65 19.54
CA LYS A 109 1.05 -1.23 20.07
C LYS A 109 -0.12 -1.07 19.10
N LYS A 110 -0.28 0.11 18.48
CA LYS A 110 -1.34 0.32 17.49
C LYS A 110 -1.14 -0.57 16.26
N VAL A 111 0.10 -0.73 15.79
CA VAL A 111 0.44 -1.66 14.69
C VAL A 111 0.07 -3.10 15.07
N GLU A 112 0.45 -3.56 16.25
CA GLU A 112 0.12 -4.90 16.74
C GLU A 112 -1.40 -5.14 16.80
N ASP A 113 -2.15 -4.18 17.36
CA ASP A 113 -3.60 -4.25 17.44
C ASP A 113 -4.24 -4.24 16.03
N THR A 114 -3.72 -3.44 15.10
CA THR A 114 -4.15 -3.43 13.68
C THR A 114 -3.85 -4.77 13.01
N VAL A 115 -2.66 -5.33 13.18
CA VAL A 115 -2.28 -6.65 12.63
C VAL A 115 -3.19 -7.75 13.17
N LYS A 116 -3.48 -7.76 14.48
CA LYS A 116 -4.43 -8.71 15.09
C LYS A 116 -5.84 -8.54 14.51
N SER A 117 -6.29 -7.31 14.33
CA SER A 117 -7.61 -7.05 13.72
C SER A 117 -7.69 -7.52 12.27
N LEU A 118 -6.60 -7.35 11.51
CA LEU A 118 -6.49 -7.83 10.14
C LEU A 118 -6.48 -9.36 10.11
N ASP A 119 -5.77 -9.99 11.05
CA ASP A 119 -5.71 -11.45 11.17
C ASP A 119 -7.09 -12.08 11.42
N ALA A 120 -7.96 -11.38 12.16
CA ALA A 120 -9.34 -11.79 12.39
C ALA A 120 -10.27 -11.67 11.16
N VAL A 121 -9.85 -10.98 10.09
CA VAL A 121 -10.63 -10.92 8.85
C VAL A 121 -10.54 -12.25 8.12
N ASP A 122 -11.62 -13.03 8.14
CA ASP A 122 -11.70 -14.31 7.46
C ASP A 122 -11.90 -14.12 5.94
N LEU A 123 -10.98 -14.69 5.17
CA LEU A 123 -10.93 -14.64 3.72
C LEU A 123 -10.87 -16.07 3.20
N SER A 124 -11.52 -16.31 2.07
CA SER A 124 -11.46 -17.56 1.32
C SER A 124 -10.61 -17.41 0.06
N ASP A 125 -10.65 -16.25 -0.60
CA ASP A 125 -9.89 -15.98 -1.82
C ASP A 125 -8.36 -15.94 -1.59
N ALA A 126 -7.60 -16.68 -2.39
CA ALA A 126 -6.16 -16.83 -2.22
C ALA A 126 -5.38 -15.53 -2.45
N GLN A 127 -5.76 -14.72 -3.45
CA GLN A 127 -5.07 -13.48 -3.77
C GLN A 127 -5.32 -12.42 -2.68
N LEU A 128 -6.52 -12.41 -2.09
CA LEU A 128 -6.83 -11.54 -0.95
C LEU A 128 -6.16 -12.00 0.35
N LYS A 129 -5.97 -13.32 0.54
CA LYS A 129 -5.12 -13.86 1.62
C LYS A 129 -3.67 -13.43 1.46
N GLU A 130 -3.11 -13.53 0.26
CA GLU A 130 -1.75 -13.08 -0.01
C GLU A 130 -1.58 -11.58 0.28
N LEU A 131 -2.53 -10.76 -0.20
CA LEU A 131 -2.58 -9.33 0.11
C LEU A 131 -2.58 -9.11 1.63
N LYS A 132 -3.46 -9.79 2.37
CA LYS A 132 -3.56 -9.73 3.84
C LYS A 132 -2.25 -10.12 4.53
N GLU A 133 -1.59 -11.20 4.13
CA GLU A 133 -0.35 -11.65 4.76
C GLU A 133 0.83 -10.70 4.51
N LYS A 134 0.98 -10.22 3.27
CA LYS A 134 2.01 -9.23 2.92
C LYS A 134 1.76 -7.90 3.63
N SER A 135 0.50 -7.53 3.77
CA SER A 135 0.05 -6.36 4.51
C SER A 135 0.47 -6.40 5.98
N LYS A 136 0.23 -7.52 6.66
CA LYS A 136 0.69 -7.73 8.04
C LYS A 136 2.21 -7.66 8.16
N SER A 137 2.92 -8.29 7.22
CA SER A 137 4.38 -8.28 7.18
C SER A 137 4.93 -6.85 7.01
N ALA A 138 4.33 -6.06 6.11
CA ALA A 138 4.73 -4.66 5.89
C ALA A 138 4.50 -3.78 7.12
N LEU A 139 3.33 -3.88 7.75
CA LEU A 139 3.00 -3.13 8.96
C LEU A 139 3.97 -3.47 10.09
N THR A 140 4.22 -4.76 10.31
CA THR A 140 5.14 -5.24 11.33
C THR A 140 6.56 -4.74 11.06
N LEU A 141 7.08 -4.95 9.85
CA LEU A 141 8.43 -4.54 9.49
C LEU A 141 8.60 -3.02 9.51
N SER A 142 7.59 -2.24 9.14
CA SER A 142 7.60 -0.77 9.25
C SER A 142 7.80 -0.32 10.70
N SER A 143 7.12 -0.96 11.66
CA SER A 143 7.29 -0.69 13.08
C SER A 143 8.70 -1.05 13.58
N GLU A 144 9.27 -2.15 13.07
CA GLU A 144 10.64 -2.55 13.41
C GLU A 144 11.70 -1.60 12.83
N VAL A 145 11.52 -1.13 11.59
CA VAL A 145 12.40 -0.15 10.97
C VAL A 145 12.42 1.13 11.80
N LEU A 146 11.24 1.64 12.18
CA LEU A 146 11.14 2.83 13.03
C LEU A 146 11.83 2.63 14.38
N ASN A 147 11.70 1.46 14.98
CA ASN A 147 12.38 1.12 16.22
C ASN A 147 13.90 1.13 16.07
N GLU A 148 14.44 0.49 15.04
CA GLU A 148 15.87 0.51 14.78
C GLU A 148 16.39 1.92 14.47
N GLN A 149 15.64 2.74 13.74
CA GLN A 149 16.04 4.12 13.48
C GLN A 149 16.11 4.96 14.77
N VAL A 150 15.16 4.80 15.70
CA VAL A 150 15.22 5.48 17.01
C VAL A 150 16.44 5.02 17.83
N LYS A 151 16.79 3.72 17.78
CA LYS A 151 18.01 3.21 18.42
C LYS A 151 19.27 3.78 17.79
N VAL A 152 19.34 3.87 16.46
CA VAL A 152 20.47 4.51 15.74
C VAL A 152 20.60 5.98 16.13
N LEU A 153 19.49 6.72 16.23
CA LEU A 153 19.51 8.12 16.68
C LEU A 153 20.04 8.25 18.12
N SER A 154 19.73 7.29 18.97
CA SER A 154 20.18 7.26 20.37
C SER A 154 21.64 6.80 20.52
N ASN A 155 22.15 6.02 19.56
CA ASN A 155 23.53 5.51 19.56
C ASN A 155 24.15 5.56 18.14
N PRO A 156 24.47 6.76 17.63
CA PRO A 156 24.87 6.95 16.23
C PRO A 156 26.28 6.44 15.90
N ALA A 157 27.07 6.02 16.90
CA ALA A 157 28.38 5.41 16.68
C ALA A 157 28.30 3.89 16.43
N ASP A 158 27.13 3.28 16.62
CA ASP A 158 26.92 1.85 16.48
C ASP A 158 26.63 1.47 15.02
N GLU A 159 27.67 0.98 14.34
CA GLU A 159 27.59 0.53 12.96
C GLU A 159 26.73 -0.73 12.79
N ALA A 160 26.60 -1.57 13.81
CA ALA A 160 25.74 -2.75 13.73
C ALA A 160 24.25 -2.36 13.74
N LEU A 161 23.87 -1.37 14.56
CA LEU A 161 22.52 -0.80 14.55
C LEU A 161 22.21 -0.13 13.20
N LYS A 162 23.15 0.63 12.62
CA LYS A 162 22.96 1.22 11.29
C LYS A 162 22.75 0.18 10.20
N GLN A 163 23.58 -0.87 10.18
CA GLN A 163 23.44 -1.96 9.21
C GLN A 163 22.12 -2.73 9.40
N SER A 164 21.70 -2.96 10.64
CA SER A 164 20.39 -3.58 10.95
C SER A 164 19.23 -2.73 10.45
N ALA A 165 19.24 -1.42 10.75
CA ALA A 165 18.23 -0.48 10.30
C ALA A 165 18.17 -0.40 8.76
N GLN A 166 19.32 -0.38 8.10
CA GLN A 166 19.41 -0.38 6.64
C GLN A 166 18.81 -1.66 6.04
N LYS A 167 19.23 -2.85 6.50
CA LYS A 167 18.70 -4.13 6.00
C LYS A 167 17.19 -4.25 6.16
N LYS A 168 16.65 -3.84 7.31
CA LYS A 168 15.20 -3.86 7.53
C LYS A 168 14.48 -2.85 6.63
N SER A 169 15.10 -1.71 6.36
CA SER A 169 14.57 -0.71 5.42
C SER A 169 14.53 -1.25 3.99
N GLU A 170 15.59 -1.96 3.56
CA GLU A 170 15.64 -2.65 2.25
C GLU A 170 14.55 -3.71 2.14
N ALA A 171 14.41 -4.58 3.16
CA ALA A 171 13.35 -5.59 3.21
C ALA A 171 11.94 -4.95 3.20
N LEU A 172 11.76 -3.78 3.82
CA LEU A 172 10.49 -3.05 3.79
C LEU A 172 10.18 -2.52 2.39
N ILE A 173 11.20 -2.04 1.66
CA ILE A 173 11.06 -1.60 0.27
C ILE A 173 10.64 -2.79 -0.62
N GLU A 174 11.26 -3.96 -0.45
CA GLU A 174 10.90 -5.18 -1.18
C GLU A 174 9.44 -5.58 -0.92
N ILE A 175 9.04 -5.68 0.35
CA ILE A 175 7.66 -6.02 0.72
C ILE A 175 6.66 -4.99 0.16
N ASN A 176 6.98 -3.70 0.19
CA ASN A 176 6.11 -2.67 -0.37
C ASN A 176 6.01 -2.77 -1.89
N THR A 177 7.07 -3.17 -2.57
CA THR A 177 7.06 -3.43 -4.02
C THR A 177 6.15 -4.62 -4.35
N GLU A 178 6.23 -5.70 -3.58
CA GLU A 178 5.33 -6.84 -3.73
C GLU A 178 3.88 -6.47 -3.43
N LEU A 179 3.63 -5.68 -2.38
CA LEU A 179 2.29 -5.19 -2.05
C LEU A 179 1.70 -4.33 -3.16
N GLN A 180 2.50 -3.46 -3.78
CA GLN A 180 2.06 -2.68 -4.94
C GLN A 180 1.64 -3.59 -6.10
N ARG A 181 2.46 -4.61 -6.40
CA ARG A 181 2.15 -5.60 -7.43
C ARG A 181 0.84 -6.34 -7.14
N ILE A 182 0.70 -6.92 -5.94
CA ILE A 182 -0.51 -7.67 -5.53
C ILE A 182 -1.74 -6.75 -5.54
N SER A 183 -1.59 -5.51 -5.07
CA SER A 183 -2.67 -4.53 -5.07
C SER A 183 -3.14 -4.20 -6.48
N ALA A 184 -2.23 -4.01 -7.43
CA ALA A 184 -2.56 -3.77 -8.83
C ALA A 184 -3.25 -4.99 -9.48
N GLU A 185 -2.81 -6.20 -9.15
CA GLU A 185 -3.46 -7.44 -9.61
C GLU A 185 -4.86 -7.62 -9.04
N VAL A 186 -5.06 -7.28 -7.77
CA VAL A 186 -6.38 -7.22 -7.13
C VAL A 186 -7.24 -6.17 -7.82
N GLU A 187 -6.75 -4.94 -7.99
CA GLU A 187 -7.52 -3.90 -8.69
C GLU A 187 -7.91 -4.33 -10.10
N LYS A 188 -6.97 -4.88 -10.88
CA LYS A 188 -7.25 -5.39 -12.23
C LYS A 188 -8.31 -6.48 -12.21
N ARG A 189 -8.23 -7.44 -11.27
CA ARG A 189 -9.20 -8.54 -11.17
C ARG A 189 -10.59 -8.06 -10.78
N PHE A 190 -10.69 -7.13 -9.83
CA PHE A 190 -11.97 -6.65 -9.32
C PHE A 190 -12.58 -5.50 -10.11
N SER A 191 -11.82 -4.89 -11.04
CA SER A 191 -12.30 -3.89 -12.01
C SER A 191 -12.60 -4.47 -13.40
N ALA A 192 -12.16 -5.70 -13.68
CA ALA A 192 -12.49 -6.41 -14.92
C ALA A 192 -14.02 -6.59 -15.02
N LYS A 193 -14.59 -6.17 -16.15
CA LYS A 193 -16.02 -6.24 -16.45
C LYS A 193 -16.45 -7.65 -16.83
#